data_AF-A0A925LA50-F1
#
_entry.id   AF-A0A925LA50-F1
#
_cell.length_a   1.000
_cell.length_b   1.000
_cell.length_c   1.000
_cell.angle_alpha   90.00
_cell.angle_beta   90.00
_cell.angle_gamma   90.00
#
_symmetry.space_group_name_H-M   'P 1'
#
loop_
_entity.id
_entity.type
_entity.pdbx_description
1 polymer ?
#
loop_
_entity_poly.entity_id
_entity_poly.type
_entity_poly.pdbx_seq_one_letter_code
_entity_poly.pdbx_strand_id
1 'polypeptide(L)'
;TSIYRNKPYTITGATLVFKCKVIIGNGADEYGVRGYNTAYDAETGDQKWRFFTVPGDPAKPYENEALARAAKTWDPSNKYWEAGGGGTVWDSITFDPDLNLMYIGTGNGSPWSRAKRSPGGGDNLFLASIVAINPDTGKYVWHYQETPGDNWDYTSTQPMILADIKIAGKPRKVILHAPKNGFFFVIDRANGKFISAKNFVDVNWATGYDEKGFPIETAIARSPDKSYDSIPGPLGAHNWHPMSFSPKTGLVYLPAQNIPLSLMDNKNWKMNDMTLGVPGSNQGWNTAMFINATPPTSKPFGRLLAWDPVKQKEAWRVEHVSPWNGGTLATAGNLVFQGTAEGRFIAFNASTGEKLWESPTGTGVIAAPSTYMVDGKQYVSIAVGWGGSYGLAQRATEKIGPGTVYTFAAGGKTPLPEFAQYKLNALLAGVAYDPKNVPEGQGLYVASCVLCHGVPGVDRGGNIPNLGYSQTEVINNLEAYVFGGAAKERGMPDFTGKLKPEDIAKLKAFIQGVPDSIRPKK
;
A
#
# COMPACT_ATOMS: atom_id res chain seq x y z
N THR A 1 -13.46 -9.61 -24.92
CA THR A 1 -13.05 -8.67 -23.86
C THR A 1 -13.11 -9.35 -22.50
N SER A 2 -12.32 -10.41 -22.32
CA SER A 2 -12.36 -11.23 -21.10
C SER A 2 -11.39 -10.68 -20.05
N ILE A 3 -11.88 -10.47 -18.83
CA ILE A 3 -11.02 -10.57 -17.64
C ILE A 3 -10.30 -11.91 -17.72
N TYR A 4 -9.01 -11.94 -17.41
CA TYR A 4 -8.30 -13.20 -17.23
C TYR A 4 -8.84 -13.87 -15.96
N ARG A 5 -9.94 -14.63 -16.08
CA ARG A 5 -10.67 -15.23 -14.93
C ARG A 5 -9.83 -16.22 -14.13
N ASN A 6 -8.69 -16.63 -14.67
CA ASN A 6 -7.69 -17.49 -14.03
C ASN A 6 -6.59 -16.72 -13.28
N LYS A 7 -6.68 -15.38 -13.20
CA LYS A 7 -5.73 -14.53 -12.46
C LYS A 7 -6.23 -14.26 -11.03
N PRO A 8 -5.32 -14.05 -10.06
CA PRO A 8 -5.66 -13.93 -8.63
C PRO A 8 -6.15 -12.53 -8.24
N TYR A 9 -7.18 -12.01 -8.91
CA TYR A 9 -7.78 -10.73 -8.56
C TYR A 9 -8.38 -10.77 -7.15
N THR A 10 -8.18 -9.68 -6.40
CA THR A 10 -8.78 -9.44 -5.07
C THR A 10 -9.46 -8.07 -5.03
N ILE A 11 -10.32 -7.82 -4.05
CA ILE A 11 -10.98 -6.53 -3.81
C ILE A 11 -10.78 -6.14 -2.35
N THR A 12 -10.26 -4.93 -2.11
CA THR A 12 -9.99 -4.39 -0.78
C THR A 12 -10.55 -2.99 -0.57
N GLY A 13 -10.63 -2.19 -1.63
CA GLY A 13 -11.15 -0.82 -1.59
C GLY A 13 -12.66 -0.75 -1.35
N ALA A 14 -13.11 0.41 -0.86
CA ALA A 14 -14.53 0.69 -0.69
C ALA A 14 -15.23 0.80 -2.05
N THR A 15 -16.47 0.36 -2.10
CA THR A 15 -17.33 0.53 -3.27
C THR A 15 -17.99 1.90 -3.24
N LEU A 16 -18.00 2.64 -4.35
CA LEU A 16 -18.67 3.93 -4.46
C LEU A 16 -19.86 3.88 -5.40
N VAL A 17 -20.88 4.67 -5.13
CA VAL A 17 -22.08 4.75 -5.97
C VAL A 17 -22.22 6.13 -6.55
N PHE A 18 -22.11 6.25 -7.87
CA PHE A 18 -22.34 7.49 -8.61
C PHE A 18 -23.47 7.27 -9.61
N LYS A 19 -24.51 8.10 -9.57
CA LYS A 19 -25.59 8.10 -10.57
C LYS A 19 -26.16 6.68 -10.82
N CYS A 20 -26.54 6.01 -9.73
CA CYS A 20 -27.06 4.63 -9.70
C CYS A 20 -26.11 3.56 -10.27
N LYS A 21 -24.80 3.80 -10.27
CA LYS A 21 -23.79 2.82 -10.67
C LYS A 21 -22.83 2.55 -9.53
N VAL A 22 -22.70 1.28 -9.19
CA VAL A 22 -21.74 0.71 -8.25
C VAL A 22 -20.40 0.61 -8.96
N ILE A 23 -19.42 1.38 -8.51
CA ILE A 23 -18.08 1.47 -9.09
C ILE A 23 -17.10 0.71 -8.20
N ILE A 24 -16.34 -0.21 -8.80
CA ILE A 24 -15.32 -0.98 -8.09
C ILE A 24 -14.15 -1.36 -9.01
N GLY A 25 -12.94 -1.34 -8.46
CA GLY A 25 -11.76 -1.89 -9.08
C GLY A 25 -11.36 -3.24 -8.50
N ASN A 26 -10.06 -3.47 -8.38
CA ASN A 26 -9.44 -4.70 -7.87
C ASN A 26 -7.99 -4.38 -7.46
N GLY A 27 -7.33 -5.32 -6.79
CA GLY A 27 -5.88 -5.33 -6.54
C GLY A 27 -5.19 -6.55 -7.16
N ALA A 28 -3.99 -6.86 -6.65
CA ALA A 28 -3.11 -7.97 -7.03
C ALA A 28 -2.07 -7.68 -8.13
N ASP A 29 -1.60 -6.43 -8.26
CA ASP A 29 -0.47 -6.09 -9.14
C ASP A 29 0.79 -6.93 -8.82
N GLU A 30 1.00 -7.27 -7.54
CA GLU A 30 2.13 -8.10 -7.09
C GLU A 30 2.12 -9.50 -7.69
N TYR A 31 0.95 -10.02 -8.08
CA TYR A 31 0.81 -11.37 -8.62
C TYR A 31 0.85 -11.40 -10.16
N GLY A 32 0.67 -10.26 -10.81
CA GLY A 32 0.55 -10.18 -12.26
C GLY A 32 -0.89 -10.28 -12.73
N VAL A 33 -1.60 -9.15 -12.68
CA VAL A 33 -2.94 -8.99 -13.23
C VAL A 33 -3.01 -7.78 -14.16
N ARG A 34 -4.11 -7.66 -14.93
CA ARG A 34 -4.40 -6.48 -15.75
C ARG A 34 -5.41 -5.60 -15.04
N GLY A 35 -5.02 -4.40 -14.63
CA GLY A 35 -5.86 -3.48 -13.87
C GLY A 35 -7.07 -3.00 -14.65
N TYR A 36 -8.19 -2.84 -13.94
CA TYR A 36 -9.42 -2.26 -14.47
C TYR A 36 -10.31 -1.69 -13.38
N ASN A 37 -11.24 -0.83 -13.79
CA ASN A 37 -12.37 -0.37 -13.01
C ASN A 37 -13.68 -0.72 -13.76
N THR A 38 -14.73 -1.10 -13.03
CA THR A 38 -16.02 -1.50 -13.61
C THR A 38 -17.16 -0.77 -12.92
N ALA A 39 -18.15 -0.35 -13.72
CA ALA A 39 -19.45 0.08 -13.24
C ALA A 39 -20.50 -1.01 -13.41
N TYR A 40 -21.24 -1.27 -12.35
CA TYR A 40 -22.41 -2.12 -12.34
C TYR A 40 -23.64 -1.28 -12.03
N ASP A 41 -24.78 -1.66 -12.56
CA ASP A 41 -26.07 -1.13 -12.18
C ASP A 41 -26.33 -1.39 -10.69
N ALA A 42 -26.75 -0.37 -9.94
CA ALA A 42 -26.95 -0.49 -8.50
C ALA A 42 -28.16 -1.36 -8.11
N GLU A 43 -29.14 -1.52 -8.99
CA GLU A 43 -30.36 -2.30 -8.71
C GLU A 43 -30.19 -3.76 -9.14
N THR A 44 -29.62 -3.97 -10.32
CA THR A 44 -29.58 -5.31 -10.97
C THR A 44 -28.23 -6.00 -10.87
N GLY A 45 -27.14 -5.25 -10.62
CA GLY A 45 -25.78 -5.77 -10.71
C GLY A 45 -25.27 -5.95 -12.14
N ASP A 46 -26.02 -5.52 -13.15
CA ASP A 46 -25.62 -5.62 -14.55
C ASP A 46 -24.40 -4.76 -14.86
N GLN A 47 -23.38 -5.33 -15.51
CA GLN A 47 -22.20 -4.57 -15.93
C GLN A 47 -22.59 -3.51 -16.97
N LYS A 48 -22.42 -2.22 -16.65
CA LYS A 48 -22.69 -1.11 -17.59
C LYS A 48 -21.49 -0.79 -18.46
N TRP A 49 -20.30 -0.69 -17.86
CA TRP A 49 -19.06 -0.45 -18.59
C TRP A 49 -17.84 -0.95 -17.80
N ARG A 50 -16.72 -1.14 -18.51
CA ARG A 50 -15.41 -1.41 -17.92
C ARG A 50 -14.33 -0.56 -18.58
N PHE A 51 -13.45 0.01 -17.77
CA PHE A 51 -12.24 0.70 -18.20
C PHE A 51 -11.01 -0.08 -17.73
N PHE A 52 -10.22 -0.61 -18.67
CA PHE A 52 -8.89 -1.14 -18.36
C PHE A 52 -7.89 -0.01 -18.25
N THR A 53 -6.96 -0.10 -17.31
CA THR A 53 -5.94 0.94 -17.06
C THR A 53 -4.68 0.74 -17.87
N VAL A 54 -4.43 -0.47 -18.38
CA VAL A 54 -3.26 -0.79 -19.21
C VAL A 54 -3.66 -1.56 -20.47
N PRO A 55 -2.91 -1.42 -21.58
CA PRO A 55 -3.18 -2.14 -22.81
C PRO A 55 -3.08 -3.66 -22.62
N GLY A 56 -3.78 -4.40 -23.48
CA GLY A 56 -3.68 -5.86 -23.55
C GLY A 56 -2.69 -6.31 -24.61
N ASP A 57 -2.85 -7.52 -25.09
CA ASP A 57 -2.11 -8.04 -26.24
C ASP A 57 -2.31 -7.12 -27.47
N PRO A 58 -1.24 -6.49 -28.02
CA PRO A 58 -1.33 -5.57 -29.14
C PRO A 58 -1.74 -6.25 -30.45
N ALA A 59 -1.71 -7.59 -30.52
CA ALA A 59 -2.26 -8.32 -31.65
C ALA A 59 -3.81 -8.40 -31.65
N LYS A 60 -4.47 -7.97 -30.55
CA LYS A 60 -5.93 -7.95 -30.41
C LYS A 60 -6.48 -6.52 -30.54
N PRO A 61 -7.75 -6.36 -30.94
CA PRO A 61 -8.40 -5.06 -30.92
C PRO A 61 -8.40 -4.44 -29.52
N TYR A 62 -8.02 -3.17 -29.42
CA TYR A 62 -8.09 -2.41 -28.18
C TYR A 62 -9.54 -2.10 -27.79
N GLU A 63 -9.84 -2.11 -26.49
CA GLU A 63 -11.18 -1.84 -26.00
C GLU A 63 -11.62 -0.38 -26.19
N ASN A 64 -10.67 0.53 -26.35
CA ASN A 64 -10.92 1.95 -26.67
C ASN A 64 -9.65 2.63 -27.22
N GLU A 65 -9.80 3.84 -27.77
CA GLU A 65 -8.67 4.61 -28.31
C GLU A 65 -7.62 5.00 -27.26
N ALA A 66 -8.02 5.17 -25.99
CA ALA A 66 -7.07 5.50 -24.93
C ALA A 66 -6.08 4.36 -24.71
N LEU A 67 -6.52 3.10 -24.81
CA LEU A 67 -5.65 1.93 -24.75
C LEU A 67 -4.80 1.76 -26.00
N ALA A 68 -5.32 2.11 -27.19
CA ALA A 68 -4.51 2.14 -28.41
C ALA A 68 -3.38 3.20 -28.33
N ARG A 69 -3.63 4.35 -27.70
CA ARG A 69 -2.59 5.34 -27.40
C ARG A 69 -1.63 4.85 -26.33
N ALA A 70 -2.15 4.30 -25.24
CA ALA A 70 -1.34 3.77 -24.15
C ALA A 70 -0.38 2.69 -24.65
N ALA A 71 -0.81 1.78 -25.53
CA ALA A 71 0.05 0.74 -26.09
C ALA A 71 1.35 1.24 -26.75
N LYS A 72 1.39 2.48 -27.25
CA LYS A 72 2.59 3.09 -27.83
C LYS A 72 3.67 3.42 -26.79
N THR A 73 3.30 3.46 -25.51
CA THR A 73 4.22 3.71 -24.39
C THR A 73 4.71 2.42 -23.73
N TRP A 74 4.44 1.25 -24.34
CA TRP A 74 4.88 -0.05 -23.85
C TRP A 74 5.68 -0.75 -24.93
N ASP A 75 6.81 -1.32 -24.55
CA ASP A 75 7.57 -2.21 -25.41
C ASP A 75 6.96 -3.63 -25.39
N PRO A 76 6.47 -4.15 -26.53
CA PRO A 76 5.88 -5.47 -26.60
C PRO A 76 6.91 -6.61 -26.57
N SER A 77 8.23 -6.33 -26.60
CA SER A 77 9.28 -7.35 -26.76
C SER A 77 9.28 -8.44 -25.67
N ASN A 78 8.86 -8.12 -24.45
CA ASN A 78 8.72 -9.08 -23.35
C ASN A 78 7.26 -9.34 -22.94
N LYS A 79 6.31 -9.10 -23.87
CA LYS A 79 4.90 -9.49 -23.75
C LYS A 79 4.24 -9.15 -22.41
N TYR A 80 4.28 -7.87 -22.03
CA TYR A 80 3.72 -7.38 -20.75
C TYR A 80 2.30 -7.87 -20.44
N TRP A 81 1.49 -8.17 -21.47
CA TRP A 81 0.12 -8.66 -21.34
C TRP A 81 0.02 -10.08 -20.79
N GLU A 82 1.07 -10.91 -20.87
CA GLU A 82 1.10 -12.25 -20.25
C GLU A 82 1.17 -12.12 -18.71
N ALA A 83 2.04 -11.24 -18.22
CA ALA A 83 2.07 -10.83 -16.82
C ALA A 83 0.78 -10.13 -16.41
N GLY A 84 0.28 -9.24 -17.27
CA GLY A 84 -0.94 -8.45 -17.07
C GLY A 84 -0.69 -6.95 -17.11
N GLY A 85 0.56 -6.52 -16.92
CA GLY A 85 0.98 -5.12 -16.97
C GLY A 85 0.74 -4.33 -15.68
N GLY A 86 -0.21 -4.74 -14.85
CA GLY A 86 -0.54 -4.11 -13.58
C GLY A 86 -1.58 -2.99 -13.69
N GLY A 87 -1.41 -1.94 -12.90
CA GLY A 87 -2.24 -0.74 -12.91
C GLY A 87 -3.59 -0.92 -12.22
N THR A 88 -3.67 -1.78 -11.21
CA THR A 88 -4.93 -2.04 -10.51
C THR A 88 -5.50 -0.81 -9.81
N VAL A 89 -6.83 -0.76 -9.63
CA VAL A 89 -7.56 0.38 -9.06
C VAL A 89 -8.12 -0.06 -7.71
N TRP A 90 -7.23 -0.22 -6.72
CA TRP A 90 -7.54 -0.96 -5.50
C TRP A 90 -8.04 -0.09 -4.32
N ASP A 91 -8.03 1.24 -4.45
CA ASP A 91 -8.45 2.17 -3.40
C ASP A 91 -9.15 3.42 -3.95
N SER A 92 -8.43 4.53 -4.19
CA SER A 92 -9.07 5.84 -4.40
C SER A 92 -9.85 5.96 -5.71
N ILE A 93 -11.13 6.29 -5.55
CA ILE A 93 -12.06 6.70 -6.59
C ILE A 93 -12.78 7.95 -6.05
N THR A 94 -12.90 9.02 -6.83
CA THR A 94 -13.63 10.24 -6.44
C THR A 94 -14.46 10.78 -7.60
N PHE A 95 -15.39 11.70 -7.33
CA PHE A 95 -16.34 12.20 -8.31
C PHE A 95 -16.62 13.69 -8.12
N ASP A 96 -16.55 14.46 -9.20
CA ASP A 96 -17.05 15.83 -9.27
C ASP A 96 -18.38 15.85 -10.06
N PRO A 97 -19.52 16.14 -9.42
CA PRO A 97 -20.82 16.19 -10.08
C PRO A 97 -20.98 17.40 -11.02
N ASP A 98 -20.31 18.53 -10.76
CA ASP A 98 -20.39 19.73 -11.61
C ASP A 98 -19.73 19.47 -12.98
N LEU A 99 -18.61 18.74 -12.96
CA LEU A 99 -17.88 18.37 -14.17
C LEU A 99 -18.39 17.06 -14.78
N ASN A 100 -19.21 16.30 -14.06
CA ASN A 100 -19.57 14.91 -14.38
C ASN A 100 -18.32 14.06 -14.70
N LEU A 101 -17.28 14.19 -13.87
CA LEU A 101 -16.01 13.48 -14.01
C LEU A 101 -15.75 12.63 -12.77
N MET A 102 -15.48 11.35 -13.00
CA MET A 102 -14.94 10.45 -12.00
C MET A 102 -13.43 10.37 -12.16
N TYR A 103 -12.71 10.36 -11.05
CA TYR A 103 -11.25 10.24 -11.02
C TYR A 103 -10.88 8.93 -10.35
N ILE A 104 -10.00 8.16 -10.99
CA ILE A 104 -9.44 6.94 -10.42
C ILE A 104 -7.93 7.10 -10.25
N GLY A 105 -7.40 6.57 -9.15
CA GLY A 105 -5.97 6.35 -8.97
C GLY A 105 -5.57 4.98 -9.49
N THR A 106 -4.49 4.87 -10.26
CA THR A 106 -4.02 3.60 -10.83
C THR A 106 -2.75 3.08 -10.16
N GLY A 107 -2.63 1.76 -10.09
CA GLY A 107 -1.58 1.05 -9.38
C GLY A 107 -0.23 1.02 -10.09
N ASN A 108 0.67 0.23 -9.49
CA ASN A 108 2.02 -0.06 -9.94
C ASN A 108 2.03 -1.05 -11.11
N GLY A 109 3.20 -1.21 -11.74
CA GLY A 109 3.37 -2.14 -12.84
C GLY A 109 3.54 -3.60 -12.42
N SER A 110 3.12 -4.53 -13.28
CA SER A 110 3.36 -5.98 -13.13
C SER A 110 4.16 -6.56 -14.31
N PRO A 111 5.37 -7.12 -14.07
CA PRO A 111 6.14 -7.08 -12.82
C PRO A 111 6.55 -5.65 -12.44
N TRP A 112 7.06 -5.43 -11.21
CA TRP A 112 7.51 -4.10 -10.76
C TRP A 112 8.67 -3.57 -11.60
N SER A 113 9.68 -4.41 -11.90
CA SER A 113 10.81 -4.00 -12.74
C SER A 113 10.35 -3.60 -14.14
N ARG A 114 10.55 -2.33 -14.52
CA ARG A 114 10.28 -1.83 -15.87
C ARG A 114 11.17 -2.52 -16.89
N ALA A 115 12.44 -2.79 -16.56
CA ALA A 115 13.35 -3.47 -17.47
C ALA A 115 12.87 -4.88 -17.84
N LYS A 116 12.07 -5.53 -16.98
CA LYS A 116 11.37 -6.78 -17.30
C LYS A 116 10.01 -6.56 -17.93
N ARG A 117 9.22 -5.61 -17.43
CA ARG A 117 7.87 -5.37 -17.92
C ARG A 117 7.86 -4.79 -19.34
N SER A 118 8.81 -3.91 -19.66
CA SER A 118 8.90 -3.13 -20.90
C SER A 118 10.37 -2.81 -21.20
N PRO A 119 11.15 -3.75 -21.75
CA PRO A 119 12.61 -3.64 -21.87
C PRO A 119 13.11 -2.42 -22.63
N GLY A 120 12.41 -2.02 -23.69
CA GLY A 120 12.66 -0.81 -24.48
C GLY A 120 12.30 0.50 -23.77
N GLY A 121 11.86 0.44 -22.52
CA GLY A 121 11.44 1.60 -21.73
C GLY A 121 9.99 1.97 -22.00
N GLY A 122 9.74 3.28 -22.01
CA GLY A 122 8.39 3.84 -22.12
C GLY A 122 7.79 4.24 -20.78
N ASP A 123 6.74 5.07 -20.88
CA ASP A 123 6.01 5.61 -19.74
C ASP A 123 5.04 4.57 -19.14
N ASN A 124 4.69 3.53 -19.89
CA ASN A 124 3.79 2.46 -19.48
C ASN A 124 2.41 2.98 -19.01
N LEU A 125 1.72 3.76 -19.82
CA LEU A 125 0.40 4.30 -19.50
C LEU A 125 -0.66 3.19 -19.31
N PHE A 126 -1.61 3.32 -18.38
CA PHE A 126 -1.80 4.39 -17.40
C PHE A 126 -1.36 3.95 -16.00
N LEU A 127 -0.19 3.32 -15.85
CA LEU A 127 0.37 3.02 -14.51
C LEU A 127 0.62 4.31 -13.72
N ALA A 128 0.52 4.24 -12.39
CA ALA A 128 0.88 5.33 -11.47
C ALA A 128 0.33 6.70 -11.92
N SER A 129 -0.97 6.74 -12.18
CA SER A 129 -1.66 7.88 -12.77
C SER A 129 -2.95 8.22 -12.02
N ILE A 130 -3.31 9.50 -12.10
CA ILE A 130 -4.70 9.95 -11.93
C ILE A 130 -5.36 9.91 -13.31
N VAL A 131 -6.49 9.22 -13.44
CA VAL A 131 -7.24 9.14 -14.70
C VAL A 131 -8.67 9.64 -14.51
N ALA A 132 -9.07 10.61 -15.32
CA ALA A 132 -10.45 11.11 -15.37
C ALA A 132 -11.27 10.36 -16.43
N ILE A 133 -12.45 9.92 -16.01
CA ILE A 133 -13.35 9.08 -16.78
C ILE A 133 -14.77 9.65 -16.67
N ASN A 134 -15.52 9.61 -17.76
CA ASN A 134 -16.95 9.88 -17.73
C ASN A 134 -17.68 8.74 -16.98
N PRO A 135 -18.36 9.00 -15.84
CA PRO A 135 -18.95 7.96 -15.00
C PRO A 135 -20.16 7.26 -15.63
N ASP A 136 -20.82 7.89 -16.61
CA ASP A 136 -21.97 7.30 -17.29
C ASP A 136 -21.56 6.23 -18.30
N THR A 137 -20.39 6.41 -18.94
CA THR A 137 -19.98 5.64 -20.13
C THR A 137 -18.66 4.89 -19.97
N GLY A 138 -17.85 5.20 -18.96
CA GLY A 138 -16.51 4.65 -18.80
C GLY A 138 -15.48 5.20 -19.80
N LYS A 139 -15.82 6.26 -20.54
CA LYS A 139 -14.92 6.87 -21.53
C LYS A 139 -13.83 7.70 -20.86
N TYR A 140 -12.58 7.47 -21.25
CA TYR A 140 -11.42 8.30 -20.89
C TYR A 140 -11.64 9.77 -21.25
N VAL A 141 -11.19 10.68 -20.39
CA VAL A 141 -11.21 12.13 -20.62
C VAL A 141 -9.79 12.70 -20.62
N TRP A 142 -9.07 12.58 -19.51
CA TRP A 142 -7.68 13.01 -19.38
C TRP A 142 -6.96 12.13 -18.34
N HIS A 143 -5.62 12.19 -18.30
CA HIS A 143 -4.83 11.63 -17.20
C HIS A 143 -3.66 12.55 -16.85
N TYR A 144 -3.12 12.38 -15.64
CA TYR A 144 -1.81 12.88 -15.24
C TYR A 144 -1.04 11.70 -14.65
N GLN A 145 0.12 11.39 -15.21
CA GLN A 145 0.96 10.29 -14.73
C GLN A 145 1.96 10.81 -13.71
N GLU A 146 1.82 10.35 -12.47
CA GLU A 146 2.66 10.78 -11.35
C GLU A 146 3.98 10.03 -11.32
N THR A 147 4.08 8.84 -11.91
CA THR A 147 5.36 8.11 -11.98
C THR A 147 5.51 7.38 -13.31
N PRO A 148 5.96 8.08 -14.37
CA PRO A 148 6.25 7.48 -15.65
C PRO A 148 7.21 6.30 -15.55
N GLY A 149 6.81 5.17 -16.14
CA GLY A 149 7.58 3.95 -16.10
C GLY A 149 7.89 3.46 -14.69
N ASP A 150 6.91 3.44 -13.78
CA ASP A 150 7.04 2.93 -12.40
C ASP A 150 7.96 1.69 -12.30
N ASN A 151 8.86 1.69 -11.32
CA ASN A 151 9.82 0.61 -11.08
C ASN A 151 9.90 0.20 -9.60
N TRP A 152 9.11 0.79 -8.71
CA TRP A 152 9.35 0.72 -7.26
C TRP A 152 8.10 0.38 -6.46
N ASP A 153 7.05 -0.10 -7.13
CA ASP A 153 5.73 -0.22 -6.54
C ASP A 153 5.17 1.16 -6.11
N TYR A 154 5.33 2.16 -6.97
CA TYR A 154 4.74 3.49 -6.76
C TYR A 154 3.36 3.56 -7.40
N THR A 155 2.37 3.11 -6.63
CA THR A 155 0.95 3.31 -6.95
C THR A 155 0.57 4.79 -6.87
N SER A 156 -0.46 5.16 -7.61
CA SER A 156 -1.21 6.42 -7.50
C SER A 156 -2.64 6.20 -6.99
N THR A 157 -2.86 5.12 -6.25
CA THR A 157 -4.18 4.71 -5.73
C THR A 157 -4.53 5.36 -4.40
N GLN A 158 -3.61 6.14 -3.82
CA GLN A 158 -3.81 6.78 -2.52
C GLN A 158 -5.02 7.74 -2.53
N PRO A 159 -5.66 8.00 -1.38
CA PRO A 159 -6.88 8.81 -1.33
C PRO A 159 -6.69 10.23 -1.87
N MET A 160 -7.33 10.53 -3.01
CA MET A 160 -7.39 11.87 -3.60
C MET A 160 -8.42 12.76 -2.88
N ILE A 161 -8.15 14.07 -2.80
CA ILE A 161 -9.10 15.07 -2.30
C ILE A 161 -9.41 16.07 -3.42
N LEU A 162 -10.70 16.27 -3.72
CA LEU A 162 -11.15 17.35 -4.59
C LEU A 162 -11.34 18.62 -3.74
N ALA A 163 -10.71 19.72 -4.14
CA ALA A 163 -10.80 20.98 -3.41
C ALA A 163 -10.85 22.19 -4.34
N ASP A 164 -11.50 23.26 -3.88
CA ASP A 164 -11.47 24.57 -4.53
C ASP A 164 -10.56 25.48 -3.70
N ILE A 165 -9.36 25.77 -4.21
CA ILE A 165 -8.33 26.56 -3.51
C ILE A 165 -7.85 27.74 -4.35
N LYS A 166 -7.31 28.77 -3.70
CA LYS A 166 -6.72 29.93 -4.39
C LYS A 166 -5.25 29.67 -4.68
N ILE A 167 -4.86 29.67 -5.96
CA ILE A 167 -3.47 29.53 -6.41
C ILE A 167 -3.14 30.77 -7.24
N ALA A 168 -2.05 31.46 -6.88
CA ALA A 168 -1.68 32.75 -7.48
C ALA A 168 -2.87 33.75 -7.52
N GLY A 169 -3.65 33.81 -6.44
CA GLY A 169 -4.82 34.69 -6.31
C GLY A 169 -6.08 34.25 -7.07
N LYS A 170 -6.02 33.20 -7.90
CA LYS A 170 -7.15 32.72 -8.70
C LYS A 170 -7.79 31.47 -8.09
N PRO A 171 -9.13 31.35 -8.04
CA PRO A 171 -9.78 30.11 -7.63
C PRO A 171 -9.47 29.00 -8.64
N ARG A 172 -9.09 27.83 -8.16
CA ARG A 172 -8.77 26.65 -8.96
C ARG A 172 -9.50 25.44 -8.39
N LYS A 173 -10.14 24.70 -9.30
CA LYS A 173 -10.74 23.40 -9.02
C LYS A 173 -9.64 22.33 -9.14
N VAL A 174 -9.17 21.78 -8.02
CA VAL A 174 -7.99 20.90 -7.99
C VAL A 174 -8.28 19.52 -7.43
N ILE A 175 -7.39 18.59 -7.76
CA ILE A 175 -7.11 17.35 -7.02
C ILE A 175 -5.84 17.59 -6.20
N LEU A 176 -5.92 17.26 -4.91
CA LEU A 176 -4.80 17.16 -3.99
C LEU A 176 -4.48 15.69 -3.80
N HIS A 177 -3.23 15.29 -4.02
CA HIS A 177 -2.85 13.87 -3.96
C HIS A 177 -1.42 13.69 -3.47
N ALA A 178 -1.19 12.70 -2.62
CA ALA A 178 0.10 12.41 -2.02
C ALA A 178 0.40 10.90 -2.16
N PRO A 179 0.74 10.40 -3.36
CA PRO A 179 0.97 8.97 -3.59
C PRO A 179 2.23 8.42 -2.90
N LYS A 180 2.45 7.11 -3.05
CA LYS A 180 3.62 6.40 -2.48
C LYS A 180 4.96 7.06 -2.80
N ASN A 181 5.09 7.70 -3.96
CA ASN A 181 6.36 8.23 -4.48
C ASN A 181 6.95 9.41 -3.66
N GLY A 182 6.21 9.95 -2.69
CA GLY A 182 6.71 10.98 -1.76
C GLY A 182 6.55 12.42 -2.22
N PHE A 183 5.86 12.67 -3.34
CA PHE A 183 5.52 14.01 -3.82
C PHE A 183 4.04 14.34 -3.54
N PHE A 184 3.78 15.60 -3.19
CA PHE A 184 2.44 16.13 -3.02
C PHE A 184 2.04 16.90 -4.28
N PHE A 185 1.05 16.39 -5.01
CA PHE A 185 0.57 16.92 -6.27
C PHE A 185 -0.65 17.82 -6.07
N VAL A 186 -0.67 18.89 -6.86
CA VAL A 186 -1.85 19.72 -7.10
C VAL A 186 -2.11 19.70 -8.61
N ILE A 187 -3.24 19.15 -9.02
CA ILE A 187 -3.63 18.95 -10.42
C ILE A 187 -4.95 19.65 -10.70
N ASP A 188 -5.09 20.34 -11.83
CA ASP A 188 -6.38 20.90 -12.25
C ASP A 188 -7.36 19.77 -12.60
N ARG A 189 -8.44 19.64 -11.83
CA ARG A 189 -9.34 18.49 -11.99
C ARG A 189 -10.29 18.60 -13.19
N ALA A 190 -10.34 19.75 -13.87
CA ALA A 190 -11.15 19.88 -15.07
C ALA A 190 -10.44 19.33 -16.31
N ASN A 191 -9.11 19.39 -16.36
CA ASN A 191 -8.34 19.10 -17.57
C ASN A 191 -7.03 18.32 -17.35
N GLY A 192 -6.70 17.95 -16.12
CA GLY A 192 -5.51 17.17 -15.80
C GLY A 192 -4.20 17.94 -15.84
N LYS A 193 -4.23 19.27 -16.02
CA LYS A 193 -3.00 20.07 -16.09
C LYS A 193 -2.30 20.08 -14.74
N PHE A 194 -1.01 19.78 -14.78
CA PHE A 194 -0.09 19.97 -13.68
C PHE A 194 -0.15 21.41 -13.14
N ILE A 195 -0.15 21.57 -11.82
CA ILE A 195 -0.04 22.88 -11.17
C ILE A 195 1.24 22.93 -10.34
N SER A 196 1.46 21.94 -9.45
CA SER A 196 2.68 21.85 -8.66
C SER A 196 2.90 20.45 -8.08
N ALA A 197 4.17 20.14 -7.80
CA ALA A 197 4.57 18.97 -7.03
C ALA A 197 5.78 19.30 -6.15
N LYS A 198 5.78 18.83 -4.92
CA LYS A 198 6.92 18.94 -4.00
C LYS A 198 7.01 17.72 -3.10
N ASN A 199 8.22 17.23 -2.84
CA ASN A 199 8.43 16.11 -1.95
C ASN A 199 8.04 16.48 -0.50
N PHE A 200 7.19 15.68 0.14
CA PHE A 200 6.76 15.86 1.54
C PHE A 200 7.53 14.99 2.53
N VAL A 201 8.37 14.09 2.00
CA VAL A 201 9.40 13.34 2.73
C VAL A 201 10.70 13.37 1.92
N ASP A 202 11.77 12.83 2.49
CA ASP A 202 12.98 12.55 1.71
C ASP A 202 12.68 11.50 0.64
N VAL A 203 13.20 11.71 -0.56
CA VAL A 203 13.07 10.83 -1.72
C VAL A 203 14.42 10.76 -2.44
N ASN A 204 14.71 9.63 -3.09
CA ASN A 204 15.98 9.49 -3.83
C ASN A 204 15.81 9.11 -5.31
N TRP A 205 14.60 8.80 -5.76
CA TRP A 205 14.33 8.40 -7.14
C TRP A 205 14.21 9.60 -8.10
N ALA A 206 13.82 10.77 -7.60
CA ALA A 206 13.75 12.03 -8.36
C ALA A 206 14.18 13.23 -7.52
N THR A 207 14.72 14.26 -8.15
CA THR A 207 15.11 15.53 -7.48
C THR A 207 13.99 16.57 -7.46
N GLY A 208 12.95 16.37 -8.28
CA GLY A 208 11.84 17.31 -8.45
C GLY A 208 10.97 16.97 -9.64
N TYR A 209 10.08 17.89 -10.01
CA TYR A 209 9.29 17.86 -11.24
C TYR A 209 9.62 19.10 -12.06
N ASP A 210 9.71 18.95 -13.38
CA ASP A 210 9.92 20.05 -14.30
C ASP A 210 8.64 20.89 -14.50
N GLU A 211 8.75 21.99 -15.25
CA GLU A 211 7.61 22.88 -15.52
C GLU A 211 6.47 22.21 -16.30
N LYS A 212 6.74 21.08 -16.97
CA LYS A 212 5.77 20.29 -17.71
C LYS A 212 5.10 19.21 -16.86
N GLY A 213 5.56 19.02 -15.61
CA GLY A 213 5.04 18.02 -14.70
C GLY A 213 5.65 16.63 -14.90
N PHE A 214 6.86 16.53 -15.46
CA PHE A 214 7.62 15.27 -15.51
C PHE A 214 8.64 15.19 -14.38
N PRO A 215 8.84 14.03 -13.73
CA PRO A 215 9.85 13.87 -12.71
C PRO A 215 11.26 13.98 -13.31
N ILE A 216 12.15 14.64 -12.58
CA ILE A 216 13.58 14.70 -12.88
C ILE A 216 14.25 13.54 -12.15
N GLU A 217 14.32 12.39 -12.82
CA GLU A 217 14.87 11.14 -12.27
C GLU A 217 16.35 11.27 -11.87
N THR A 218 16.73 10.62 -10.77
CA THR A 218 18.15 10.41 -10.42
C THR A 218 18.70 9.15 -11.07
N ALA A 219 20.01 8.95 -11.01
CA ALA A 219 20.63 7.72 -11.51
C ALA A 219 20.11 6.45 -10.80
N ILE A 220 19.65 6.56 -9.53
CA ILE A 220 19.12 5.43 -8.76
C ILE A 220 17.84 4.90 -9.38
N ALA A 221 17.06 5.76 -10.05
CA ALA A 221 15.78 5.39 -10.61
C ALA A 221 15.87 4.18 -11.57
N ARG A 222 16.95 4.10 -12.34
CA ARG A 222 17.13 3.11 -13.40
C ARG A 222 18.40 2.29 -13.20
N SER A 223 18.69 1.90 -11.95
CA SER A 223 19.88 1.11 -11.56
C SER A 223 19.57 -0.39 -11.37
N PRO A 224 19.43 -1.20 -12.44
CA PRO A 224 19.01 -2.61 -12.33
C PRO A 224 20.07 -3.55 -11.74
N ASP A 225 21.33 -3.12 -11.64
CA ASP A 225 22.47 -4.05 -11.46
C ASP A 225 23.05 -4.04 -10.05
N LYS A 226 22.56 -3.18 -9.18
CA LYS A 226 23.03 -3.02 -7.81
C LYS A 226 21.84 -2.84 -6.90
N SER A 227 21.91 -3.43 -5.71
CA SER A 227 20.97 -3.13 -4.64
C SER A 227 21.10 -1.66 -4.23
N TYR A 228 19.96 -0.99 -4.05
CA TYR A 228 19.89 0.40 -3.61
C TYR A 228 18.76 0.58 -2.61
N ASP A 229 18.93 1.50 -1.66
CA ASP A 229 17.83 1.95 -0.80
C ASP A 229 16.73 2.55 -1.66
N SER A 230 15.52 2.02 -1.60
CA SER A 230 14.37 2.61 -2.30
C SER A 230 13.65 3.53 -1.33
N ILE A 231 13.71 4.84 -1.58
CA ILE A 231 13.10 5.85 -0.71
C ILE A 231 12.11 6.66 -1.57
N PRO A 232 10.79 6.55 -1.33
CA PRO A 232 10.15 5.97 -0.13
C PRO A 232 9.95 4.44 -0.09
N GLY A 233 10.18 3.76 -1.22
CA GLY A 233 10.03 2.31 -1.35
C GLY A 233 8.58 1.80 -1.47
N PRO A 234 8.38 0.47 -1.59
CA PRO A 234 7.08 -0.15 -1.88
C PRO A 234 5.94 0.19 -0.90
N LEU A 235 6.28 0.42 0.37
CA LEU A 235 5.28 0.79 1.38
C LEU A 235 4.92 2.29 1.35
N GLY A 236 5.66 3.07 0.56
CA GLY A 236 5.36 4.45 0.22
C GLY A 236 5.57 5.45 1.33
N ALA A 237 5.75 6.71 0.94
CA ALA A 237 5.74 7.85 1.83
C ALA A 237 4.37 8.06 2.48
N HIS A 238 3.33 7.76 1.71
CA HIS A 238 1.94 7.69 2.11
C HIS A 238 1.31 6.50 1.40
N ASN A 239 0.40 5.81 2.07
CA ASN A 239 -0.27 4.63 1.56
C ASN A 239 -1.80 4.84 1.66
N TRP A 240 -2.60 3.79 1.72
CA TRP A 240 -4.07 3.88 1.72
C TRP A 240 -4.70 4.61 2.92
N HIS A 241 -3.96 4.86 4.00
CA HIS A 241 -4.47 5.53 5.21
C HIS A 241 -4.98 6.94 4.86
N PRO A 242 -6.28 7.25 4.93
CA PRO A 242 -6.79 8.49 4.37
C PRO A 242 -6.17 9.78 4.93
N MET A 243 -5.86 10.73 4.04
CA MET A 243 -5.63 12.12 4.42
C MET A 243 -6.95 12.91 4.48
N SER A 244 -6.95 14.07 5.13
CA SER A 244 -8.11 14.97 5.20
C SER A 244 -7.71 16.41 4.95
N PHE A 245 -8.65 17.23 4.45
CA PHE A 245 -8.43 18.64 4.15
C PHE A 245 -9.37 19.51 4.98
N SER A 246 -8.85 20.61 5.53
CA SER A 246 -9.67 21.64 6.20
C SER A 246 -9.68 22.90 5.35
N PRO A 247 -10.84 23.28 4.76
CA PRO A 247 -10.99 24.56 4.07
C PRO A 247 -10.74 25.77 4.97
N LYS A 248 -10.91 25.61 6.30
CA LYS A 248 -10.72 26.68 7.28
C LYS A 248 -9.24 27.02 7.49
N THR A 249 -8.37 26.02 7.58
CA THR A 249 -6.92 26.22 7.73
C THR A 249 -6.20 26.26 6.39
N GLY A 250 -6.82 25.72 5.33
CA GLY A 250 -6.20 25.50 4.04
C GLY A 250 -5.17 24.36 4.04
N LEU A 251 -5.13 23.53 5.09
CA LEU A 251 -4.12 22.48 5.27
C LEU A 251 -4.68 21.09 4.98
N VAL A 252 -3.80 20.22 4.50
CA VAL A 252 -4.02 18.78 4.35
C VAL A 252 -3.29 18.03 5.45
N TYR A 253 -3.99 17.15 6.16
CA TYR A 253 -3.46 16.35 7.25
C TYR A 253 -3.13 14.94 6.76
N LEU A 254 -1.84 14.67 6.63
CA LEU A 254 -1.29 13.55 5.87
C LEU A 254 -0.48 12.62 6.78
N PRO A 255 -0.89 11.34 6.94
CA PRO A 255 -0.03 10.30 7.51
C PRO A 255 1.16 10.05 6.57
N ALA A 256 2.36 10.42 7.01
CA ALA A 256 3.59 10.22 6.26
C ALA A 256 4.52 9.23 6.98
N GLN A 257 5.32 8.49 6.23
CA GLN A 257 6.20 7.46 6.77
C GLN A 257 7.43 7.20 5.90
N ASN A 258 8.40 6.49 6.47
CA ASN A 258 9.42 5.75 5.73
C ASN A 258 9.52 4.36 6.35
N ILE A 259 9.53 3.32 5.51
CA ILE A 259 9.77 1.94 5.94
C ILE A 259 10.96 1.42 5.11
N PRO A 260 12.15 1.29 5.71
CA PRO A 260 13.38 1.03 4.97
C PRO A 260 13.34 -0.31 4.21
N LEU A 261 13.53 -0.24 2.90
CA LEU A 261 13.71 -1.39 2.02
C LEU A 261 14.77 -1.06 0.96
N SER A 262 15.54 -2.07 0.55
CA SER A 262 16.38 -1.98 -0.65
C SER A 262 15.81 -2.84 -1.78
N LEU A 263 16.00 -2.41 -3.02
CA LEU A 263 15.53 -3.10 -4.21
C LEU A 263 16.69 -3.40 -5.17
N MET A 264 16.54 -4.49 -5.91
CA MET A 264 17.42 -4.87 -7.01
C MET A 264 16.63 -5.70 -8.04
N ASP A 265 16.79 -5.43 -9.33
CA ASP A 265 16.09 -6.18 -10.37
C ASP A 265 16.52 -7.67 -10.35
N ASN A 266 15.54 -8.57 -10.44
CA ASN A 266 15.78 -9.97 -10.73
C ASN A 266 15.84 -10.18 -12.25
N LYS A 267 17.04 -10.09 -12.81
CA LYS A 267 17.29 -10.31 -14.24
C LYS A 267 16.94 -11.71 -14.74
N ASN A 268 16.83 -12.70 -13.86
CA ASN A 268 16.49 -14.07 -14.24
C ASN A 268 15.01 -14.39 -13.97
N TRP A 269 14.19 -13.39 -13.63
CA TRP A 269 12.77 -13.58 -13.38
C TRP A 269 12.07 -14.17 -14.60
N LYS A 270 11.20 -15.14 -14.29
CA LYS A 270 10.23 -15.74 -15.19
C LYS A 270 8.89 -15.78 -14.47
N MET A 271 7.82 -15.56 -15.21
CA MET A 271 6.49 -15.48 -14.63
C MET A 271 6.08 -16.81 -13.97
N ASN A 272 5.59 -16.72 -12.73
CA ASN A 272 5.13 -17.83 -11.89
C ASN A 272 6.19 -18.87 -11.49
N ASP A 273 7.46 -18.62 -11.80
CA ASP A 273 8.55 -19.49 -11.33
C ASP A 273 8.82 -19.22 -9.84
N MET A 274 8.79 -20.28 -9.03
CA MET A 274 9.31 -20.22 -7.67
C MET A 274 10.83 -19.99 -7.74
N THR A 275 11.28 -18.90 -7.12
CA THR A 275 12.70 -18.53 -7.10
C THR A 275 13.14 -18.31 -5.66
N LEU A 276 14.14 -19.07 -5.22
CA LEU A 276 14.73 -18.92 -3.90
C LEU A 276 15.21 -17.48 -3.67
N GLY A 277 14.91 -16.93 -2.50
CA GLY A 277 15.31 -15.56 -2.14
C GLY A 277 14.48 -14.46 -2.81
N VAL A 278 13.47 -14.79 -3.62
CA VAL A 278 12.54 -13.80 -4.20
C VAL A 278 11.24 -13.78 -3.38
N PRO A 279 10.95 -12.68 -2.67
CA PRO A 279 9.80 -12.60 -1.76
C PRO A 279 8.48 -13.02 -2.41
N GLY A 280 7.81 -13.99 -1.80
CA GLY A 280 6.45 -14.40 -2.21
C GLY A 280 6.37 -15.18 -3.52
N SER A 281 7.49 -15.52 -4.19
CA SER A 281 7.45 -16.22 -5.48
C SER A 281 6.74 -17.58 -5.41
N ASN A 282 6.86 -18.30 -4.28
CA ASN A 282 6.13 -19.56 -4.07
C ASN A 282 4.63 -19.36 -3.76
N GLN A 283 4.23 -18.12 -3.47
CA GLN A 283 2.84 -17.71 -3.24
C GLN A 283 2.21 -17.06 -4.48
N GLY A 284 2.98 -16.92 -5.58
CA GLY A 284 2.52 -16.35 -6.84
C GLY A 284 2.86 -14.87 -7.05
N TRP A 285 3.68 -14.27 -6.17
CA TRP A 285 4.19 -12.93 -6.42
C TRP A 285 5.20 -12.93 -7.57
N ASN A 286 5.14 -11.89 -8.39
CA ASN A 286 5.82 -11.72 -9.67
C ASN A 286 6.42 -10.32 -9.77
N THR A 287 7.09 -9.83 -8.72
CA THR A 287 7.64 -8.47 -8.70
C THR A 287 8.83 -8.27 -9.64
N ALA A 288 9.51 -9.37 -10.01
CA ALA A 288 10.81 -9.35 -10.67
C ALA A 288 11.88 -8.53 -9.92
N MET A 289 11.78 -8.49 -8.59
CA MET A 289 12.73 -7.80 -7.69
C MET A 289 13.26 -8.75 -6.61
N PHE A 290 14.52 -8.57 -6.22
CA PHE A 290 14.98 -8.90 -4.89
C PHE A 290 14.68 -7.73 -3.95
N ILE A 291 14.29 -8.03 -2.72
CA ILE A 291 14.04 -7.04 -1.66
C ILE A 291 15.03 -7.33 -0.53
N ASN A 292 15.72 -6.30 -0.04
CA ASN A 292 16.72 -6.41 1.02
C ASN A 292 17.90 -7.33 0.67
N ALA A 293 18.29 -7.36 -0.61
CA ALA A 293 19.53 -8.04 -1.04
C ALA A 293 20.76 -7.47 -0.31
N THR A 294 20.73 -6.18 0.02
CA THR A 294 21.59 -5.56 1.02
C THR A 294 20.72 -4.90 2.10
N PRO A 295 21.13 -4.86 3.37
CA PRO A 295 20.38 -4.14 4.40
C PRO A 295 20.19 -2.66 4.00
N PRO A 296 18.96 -2.11 4.10
CA PRO A 296 18.74 -0.70 3.84
C PRO A 296 19.39 0.18 4.91
N THR A 297 19.81 1.38 4.53
CA THR A 297 20.49 2.35 5.43
C THR A 297 19.57 3.46 5.95
N SER A 298 18.46 3.74 5.26
CA SER A 298 17.46 4.71 5.73
C SER A 298 16.82 4.28 7.06
N LYS A 299 16.32 5.25 7.82
CA LYS A 299 15.69 5.02 9.13
C LYS A 299 14.16 5.03 9.01
N PRO A 300 13.45 4.17 9.76
CA PRO A 300 11.99 4.23 9.78
C PRO A 300 11.51 5.49 10.50
N PHE A 301 10.38 6.03 10.07
CA PHE A 301 9.63 7.03 10.81
C PHE A 301 8.14 6.94 10.47
N GLY A 302 7.29 7.43 11.37
CA GLY A 302 5.91 7.77 11.07
C GLY A 302 5.61 9.16 11.61
N ARG A 303 4.81 9.96 10.91
CA ARG A 303 4.43 11.30 11.35
C ARG A 303 3.11 11.74 10.77
N LEU A 304 2.45 12.65 11.47
CA LEU A 304 1.33 13.43 10.95
C LEU A 304 1.88 14.75 10.41
N LEU A 305 1.76 14.98 9.11
CA LEU A 305 2.09 16.27 8.49
C LEU A 305 0.82 17.10 8.34
N ALA A 306 0.90 18.39 8.63
CA ALA A 306 -0.03 19.36 8.05
C ALA A 306 0.66 20.07 6.88
N TRP A 307 0.22 19.74 5.68
CA TRP A 307 0.77 20.25 4.43
C TRP A 307 -0.06 21.42 3.92
N ASP A 308 0.61 22.51 3.55
CA ASP A 308 -0.01 23.62 2.83
C ASP A 308 0.10 23.35 1.32
N PRO A 309 -0.99 22.98 0.62
CA PRO A 309 -0.94 22.62 -0.79
C PRO A 309 -0.70 23.84 -1.71
N VAL A 310 -0.95 25.06 -1.23
CA VAL A 310 -0.71 26.29 -2.01
C VAL A 310 0.76 26.67 -1.92
N LYS A 311 1.35 26.60 -0.72
CA LYS A 311 2.76 26.92 -0.49
C LYS A 311 3.70 25.75 -0.75
N GLN A 312 3.15 24.54 -0.94
CA GLN A 312 3.90 23.30 -1.14
C GLN A 312 4.94 23.08 -0.02
N LYS A 313 4.50 23.23 1.23
CA LYS A 313 5.38 23.06 2.40
C LYS A 313 4.64 22.57 3.64
N GLU A 314 5.40 21.95 4.53
CA GLU A 314 4.96 21.61 5.88
C GLU A 314 4.62 22.89 6.67
N ALA A 315 3.43 22.94 7.25
CA ALA A 315 3.02 23.98 8.21
C ALA A 315 3.40 23.58 9.64
N TRP A 316 3.21 22.31 9.98
CA TRP A 316 3.65 21.66 11.21
C TRP A 316 3.69 20.14 11.02
N ARG A 317 4.35 19.45 11.96
CA ARG A 317 4.32 17.99 12.06
C ARG A 317 4.25 17.49 13.49
N VAL A 318 3.78 16.25 13.65
CA VAL A 318 3.86 15.45 14.88
C VAL A 318 4.56 14.14 14.54
N GLU A 319 5.67 13.84 15.20
CA GLU A 319 6.36 12.56 15.06
C GLU A 319 5.65 11.48 15.88
N HIS A 320 5.58 10.28 15.32
CA HIS A 320 5.10 9.05 15.96
C HIS A 320 6.27 8.08 16.11
N VAL A 321 6.20 7.16 17.07
CA VAL A 321 7.32 6.22 17.32
C VAL A 321 7.47 5.15 16.22
N SER A 322 6.42 4.95 15.42
CA SER A 322 6.32 3.87 14.43
C SER A 322 5.67 4.41 13.15
N PRO A 323 6.05 3.89 11.95
CA PRO A 323 5.29 4.10 10.71
C PRO A 323 3.88 3.50 10.79
N TRP A 324 3.13 3.57 9.70
CA TRP A 324 1.85 2.86 9.54
C TRP A 324 0.73 3.32 10.50
N ASN A 325 0.72 4.61 10.80
CA ASN A 325 -0.36 5.24 11.57
C ASN A 325 -1.61 5.44 10.71
N GLY A 326 -2.76 5.54 11.37
CA GLY A 326 -4.05 5.58 10.70
C GLY A 326 -4.37 6.89 10.00
N GLY A 327 -5.47 6.86 9.25
CA GLY A 327 -5.99 8.01 8.53
C GLY A 327 -6.48 9.14 9.44
N THR A 328 -6.75 10.29 8.83
CA THR A 328 -7.09 11.52 9.55
C THR A 328 -8.52 11.98 9.28
N LEU A 329 -9.06 12.76 10.22
CA LEU A 329 -10.33 13.49 10.07
C LEU A 329 -10.17 14.93 10.55
N ALA A 330 -10.38 15.89 9.65
CA ALA A 330 -10.47 17.31 10.00
C ALA A 330 -11.93 17.73 10.25
N THR A 331 -12.14 18.65 11.18
CA THR A 331 -13.48 19.20 11.49
C THR A 331 -13.47 20.73 11.56
N ALA A 332 -14.65 21.34 11.38
CA ALA A 332 -14.82 22.80 11.49
C ALA A 332 -14.49 23.36 12.89
N GLY A 333 -14.49 22.49 13.92
CA GLY A 333 -14.08 22.79 15.29
C GLY A 333 -12.58 23.05 15.48
N ASN A 334 -11.81 23.16 14.39
CA ASN A 334 -10.36 23.32 14.41
C ASN A 334 -9.63 22.11 15.03
N LEU A 335 -10.15 20.91 14.80
CA LEU A 335 -9.60 19.65 15.27
C LEU A 335 -9.21 18.74 14.12
N VAL A 336 -8.15 17.96 14.32
CA VAL A 336 -7.74 16.82 13.49
C VAL A 336 -7.65 15.58 14.37
N PHE A 337 -8.36 14.52 13.99
CA PHE A 337 -8.30 13.24 14.69
C PHE A 337 -7.42 12.26 13.93
N GLN A 338 -6.64 11.45 14.64
CA GLN A 338 -5.84 10.37 14.07
C GLN A 338 -5.70 9.20 15.05
N GLY A 339 -5.75 7.98 14.54
CA GLY A 339 -5.33 6.78 15.27
C GLY A 339 -3.84 6.46 15.05
N THR A 340 -3.14 5.95 16.05
CA THR A 340 -1.70 5.64 15.97
C THR A 340 -1.41 4.14 16.00
N ALA A 341 -0.24 3.75 15.47
CA ALA A 341 0.25 2.37 15.53
C ALA A 341 0.45 1.86 16.97
N GLU A 342 0.69 2.76 17.93
CA GLU A 342 0.83 2.45 19.37
C GLU A 342 -0.50 2.23 20.09
N GLY A 343 -1.63 2.33 19.38
CA GLY A 343 -2.95 2.11 19.96
C GLY A 343 -3.47 3.29 20.77
N ARG A 344 -3.33 4.50 20.20
CA ARG A 344 -3.96 5.72 20.69
C ARG A 344 -4.91 6.28 19.64
N PHE A 345 -5.99 6.90 20.09
CA PHE A 345 -6.81 7.80 19.27
C PHE A 345 -6.65 9.21 19.81
N ILE A 346 -6.20 10.14 18.96
CA ILE A 346 -5.70 11.44 19.36
C ILE A 346 -6.45 12.54 18.60
N ALA A 347 -6.78 13.63 19.29
CA ALA A 347 -7.26 14.87 18.69
C ALA A 347 -6.18 15.97 18.83
N PHE A 348 -5.86 16.60 17.71
CA PHE A 348 -4.90 17.69 17.61
C PHE A 348 -5.59 19.00 17.23
N ASN A 349 -5.02 20.14 17.64
CA ASN A 349 -5.35 21.44 17.09
C ASN A 349 -4.96 21.48 15.61
N ALA A 350 -5.93 21.73 14.74
CA ALA A 350 -5.77 21.70 13.29
C ALA A 350 -4.77 22.74 12.75
N SER A 351 -4.52 23.83 13.49
CA SER A 351 -3.63 24.92 13.07
C SER A 351 -2.20 24.75 13.56
N THR A 352 -1.99 24.06 14.68
CA THR A 352 -0.69 24.04 15.38
C THR A 352 -0.11 22.63 15.58
N GLY A 353 -0.92 21.58 15.45
CA GLY A 353 -0.51 20.21 15.77
C GLY A 353 -0.45 19.91 17.27
N GLU A 354 -0.87 20.84 18.14
CA GLU A 354 -0.93 20.64 19.58
C GLU A 354 -1.89 19.49 19.92
N LYS A 355 -1.43 18.52 20.71
CA LYS A 355 -2.28 17.43 21.20
C LYS A 355 -3.25 17.97 22.27
N LEU A 356 -4.55 17.89 21.99
CA LEU A 356 -5.60 18.40 22.89
C LEU A 356 -6.28 17.30 23.69
N TRP A 357 -6.34 16.09 23.14
CA TRP A 357 -7.00 14.95 23.77
C TRP A 357 -6.47 13.63 23.22
N GLU A 358 -6.48 12.58 24.04
CA GLU A 358 -6.17 11.22 23.61
C GLU A 358 -6.90 10.16 24.44
N SER A 359 -7.12 8.99 23.85
CA SER A 359 -7.67 7.80 24.50
C SER A 359 -6.97 6.53 24.02
N PRO A 360 -6.74 5.51 24.86
CA PRO A 360 -6.21 4.23 24.41
C PRO A 360 -7.25 3.45 23.62
N THR A 361 -6.78 2.74 22.59
CA THR A 361 -7.60 1.84 21.76
C THR A 361 -7.18 0.37 21.91
N GLY A 362 -6.20 0.10 22.77
CA GLY A 362 -5.64 -1.23 22.99
C GLY A 362 -4.64 -1.60 21.90
N THR A 363 -5.14 -1.86 20.69
CA THR A 363 -4.33 -2.22 19.53
C THR A 363 -4.12 -1.03 18.59
N GLY A 364 -3.13 -1.13 17.69
CA GLY A 364 -2.79 -0.11 16.71
C GLY A 364 -3.94 0.18 15.74
N VAL A 365 -3.97 1.41 15.25
CA VAL A 365 -5.09 1.94 14.46
C VAL A 365 -4.61 2.36 13.07
N ILE A 366 -5.25 1.84 12.03
CA ILE A 366 -4.94 2.11 10.62
C ILE A 366 -6.10 2.77 9.86
N ALA A 367 -7.35 2.55 10.27
CA ALA A 367 -8.51 3.19 9.65
C ALA A 367 -8.55 4.71 9.92
N ALA A 368 -9.26 5.44 9.05
CA ALA A 368 -9.62 6.83 9.34
C ALA A 368 -10.86 6.90 10.25
N PRO A 369 -10.92 7.88 11.16
CA PRO A 369 -12.14 8.19 11.93
C PRO A 369 -13.21 8.88 11.07
N SER A 370 -14.46 8.79 11.52
CA SER A 370 -15.61 9.53 10.98
C SER A 370 -16.36 10.26 12.09
N THR A 371 -17.11 11.32 11.77
CA THR A 371 -17.97 12.03 12.74
C THR A 371 -19.37 12.25 12.19
N TYR A 372 -20.37 12.22 13.06
CA TYR A 372 -21.78 12.33 12.70
C TYR A 372 -22.62 12.87 13.87
N MET A 373 -23.87 13.25 13.59
CA MET A 373 -24.85 13.73 14.57
C MET A 373 -25.92 12.68 14.82
N VAL A 374 -26.32 12.51 16.08
CA VAL A 374 -27.53 11.77 16.49
C VAL A 374 -28.24 12.60 17.55
N ASP A 375 -29.50 12.93 17.32
CA ASP A 375 -30.35 13.69 18.26
C ASP A 375 -29.69 14.96 18.83
N GLY A 376 -29.01 15.73 17.95
CA GLY A 376 -28.33 16.97 18.33
C GLY A 376 -26.99 16.79 19.04
N LYS A 377 -26.51 15.55 19.22
CA LYS A 377 -25.20 15.24 19.82
C LYS A 377 -24.21 14.75 18.76
N GLN A 378 -23.00 15.32 18.78
CA GLN A 378 -21.92 14.91 17.89
C GLN A 378 -21.17 13.69 18.44
N TYR A 379 -20.89 12.75 17.55
CA TYR A 379 -20.09 11.55 17.81
C TYR A 379 -18.89 11.48 16.88
N VAL A 380 -17.79 10.91 17.35
CA VAL A 380 -16.60 10.58 16.55
C VAL A 380 -16.33 9.09 16.72
N SER A 381 -16.33 8.34 15.63
CA SER A 381 -16.13 6.90 15.63
C SER A 381 -14.90 6.48 14.85
N ILE A 382 -14.26 5.41 15.30
CA ILE A 382 -13.08 4.83 14.66
C ILE A 382 -13.11 3.31 14.77
N ALA A 383 -12.93 2.62 13.63
CA ALA A 383 -12.78 1.17 13.59
C ALA A 383 -11.31 0.81 13.85
N VAL A 384 -11.07 0.08 14.93
CA VAL A 384 -9.72 -0.27 15.40
C VAL A 384 -9.48 -1.75 15.14
N GLY A 385 -8.38 -2.03 14.44
CA GLY A 385 -7.87 -3.37 14.20
C GLY A 385 -6.52 -3.25 13.51
N TRP A 386 -5.47 -3.76 14.14
CA TRP A 386 -4.11 -3.67 13.59
C TRP A 386 -3.92 -4.62 12.41
N GLY A 387 -3.28 -4.14 11.34
CA GLY A 387 -3.07 -4.93 10.14
C GLY A 387 -2.58 -4.12 8.94
N GLY A 388 -3.03 -4.50 7.74
CA GLY A 388 -2.42 -4.06 6.48
C GLY A 388 -1.04 -4.69 6.27
N SER A 389 -0.40 -4.41 5.13
CA SER A 389 0.84 -5.10 4.73
C SER A 389 1.95 -5.04 5.78
N TYR A 390 2.18 -3.89 6.43
CA TYR A 390 3.18 -3.75 7.48
C TYR A 390 2.75 -4.45 8.78
N GLY A 391 1.46 -4.30 9.15
CA GLY A 391 0.89 -4.84 10.38
C GLY A 391 0.74 -6.37 10.40
N LEU A 392 1.06 -7.08 9.31
CA LEU A 392 1.15 -8.54 9.31
C LEU A 392 2.28 -9.01 10.24
N ALA A 393 3.48 -8.44 10.07
CA ALA A 393 4.70 -8.90 10.73
C ALA A 393 5.23 -7.96 11.82
N GLN A 394 4.74 -6.72 11.86
CA GLN A 394 5.20 -5.67 12.78
C GLN A 394 4.07 -5.16 13.66
N ARG A 395 4.39 -4.58 14.82
CA ARG A 395 3.46 -3.85 15.70
C ARG A 395 4.20 -2.84 16.57
N ALA A 396 3.48 -1.86 17.10
CA ALA A 396 4.03 -0.84 18.02
C ALA A 396 3.36 -0.84 19.41
N THR A 397 2.60 -1.89 19.74
CA THR A 397 1.97 -2.05 21.06
C THR A 397 2.05 -3.51 21.50
N GLU A 398 2.16 -3.74 22.81
CA GLU A 398 2.08 -5.06 23.43
C GLU A 398 0.67 -5.39 23.92
N LYS A 399 -0.34 -4.63 23.48
CA LYS A 399 -1.74 -4.93 23.75
C LYS A 399 -2.40 -5.46 22.48
N ILE A 400 -3.24 -6.47 22.65
CA ILE A 400 -4.08 -7.01 21.59
C ILE A 400 -5.54 -6.90 21.97
N GLY A 401 -6.38 -6.78 20.95
CA GLY A 401 -7.81 -6.82 21.07
C GLY A 401 -8.43 -7.28 19.75
N PRO A 402 -9.66 -7.81 19.78
CA PRO A 402 -10.42 -8.04 18.55
C PRO A 402 -10.69 -6.71 17.84
N GLY A 403 -11.03 -6.79 16.56
CA GLY A 403 -11.53 -5.63 15.83
C GLY A 403 -12.69 -4.98 16.59
N THR A 404 -12.59 -3.68 16.87
CA THR A 404 -13.53 -2.97 17.75
C THR A 404 -13.83 -1.58 17.19
N VAL A 405 -15.10 -1.18 17.17
CA VAL A 405 -15.49 0.21 16.88
C VAL A 405 -15.56 0.99 18.19
N TYR A 406 -14.77 2.07 18.29
CA TYR A 406 -14.85 3.02 19.39
C TYR A 406 -15.63 4.24 18.94
N THR A 407 -16.56 4.70 19.78
CA THR A 407 -17.37 5.89 19.53
C THR A 407 -17.27 6.83 20.72
N PHE A 408 -16.84 8.06 20.45
CA PHE A 408 -16.58 9.10 21.44
C PHE A 408 -17.60 10.22 21.28
N ALA A 409 -18.00 10.83 22.39
CA ALA A 409 -18.78 12.05 22.41
C ALA A 409 -18.44 12.86 23.67
N ALA A 410 -18.66 14.18 23.62
CA ALA A 410 -18.44 15.04 24.77
C ALA A 410 -19.24 14.53 25.99
N GLY A 411 -18.56 14.45 27.14
CA GLY A 411 -19.13 13.95 28.39
C GLY A 411 -19.44 12.45 28.43
N GLY A 412 -18.99 11.66 27.45
CA GLY A 412 -19.13 10.19 27.46
C GLY A 412 -18.40 9.57 28.66
N LYS A 413 -19.06 8.62 29.34
CA LYS A 413 -18.54 7.97 30.57
C LYS A 413 -18.44 6.45 30.45
N THR A 414 -18.70 5.88 29.28
CA THR A 414 -18.59 4.44 29.06
C THR A 414 -17.15 4.00 29.35
N PRO A 415 -16.93 3.02 30.23
CA PRO A 415 -15.61 2.52 30.49
C PRO A 415 -15.01 1.90 29.22
N LEU A 416 -13.70 2.04 29.06
CA LEU A 416 -12.99 1.35 27.99
C LEU A 416 -12.99 -0.16 28.25
N PRO A 417 -12.99 -0.98 27.19
CA PRO A 417 -12.83 -2.43 27.35
C PRO A 417 -11.48 -2.74 27.99
N GLU A 418 -11.40 -3.90 28.65
CA GLU A 418 -10.11 -4.42 29.10
C GLU A 418 -9.25 -4.81 27.89
N PHE A 419 -7.98 -4.41 27.93
CA PHE A 419 -7.01 -4.75 26.88
C PHE A 419 -6.17 -5.93 27.32
N ALA A 420 -6.15 -6.99 26.51
CA ALA A 420 -5.30 -8.14 26.79
C ALA A 420 -3.84 -7.82 26.45
N GLN A 421 -2.93 -8.25 27.32
CA GLN A 421 -1.50 -8.18 27.05
C GLN A 421 -1.14 -9.25 26.01
N TYR A 422 -0.44 -8.85 24.95
CA TYR A 422 0.22 -9.75 24.03
C TYR A 422 1.32 -10.49 24.77
N LYS A 423 1.16 -11.81 24.89
CA LYS A 423 2.18 -12.70 25.44
C LYS A 423 3.12 -13.10 24.32
N LEU A 424 4.17 -12.31 24.11
CA LEU A 424 5.28 -12.72 23.27
C LEU A 424 6.02 -13.86 24.00
N ASN A 425 6.14 -15.03 23.36
CA ASN A 425 6.92 -16.12 23.94
C ASN A 425 8.41 -15.74 24.01
N ALA A 426 9.19 -16.54 24.71
CA ALA A 426 10.65 -16.44 24.64
C ALA A 426 11.14 -16.64 23.20
N LEU A 427 12.28 -16.04 22.88
CA LEU A 427 12.95 -16.23 21.60
C LEU A 427 13.25 -17.72 21.39
N LEU A 428 12.72 -18.28 20.29
CA LEU A 428 12.70 -19.70 19.95
C LEU A 428 14.06 -20.37 20.21
N ALA A 429 14.06 -21.51 20.90
CA ALA A 429 15.25 -22.27 21.21
C ALA A 429 14.93 -23.78 21.23
N GLY A 430 15.96 -24.60 21.01
CA GLY A 430 15.88 -26.05 21.21
C GLY A 430 15.28 -26.85 20.06
N VAL A 431 14.98 -26.23 18.92
CA VAL A 431 14.68 -26.97 17.69
C VAL A 431 16.00 -27.53 17.14
N ALA A 432 16.08 -28.83 16.90
CA ALA A 432 17.26 -29.44 16.28
C ALA A 432 17.33 -29.06 14.78
N TYR A 433 18.50 -28.65 14.30
CA TYR A 433 18.73 -28.34 12.88
C TYR A 433 20.19 -28.55 12.47
N ASP A 434 20.42 -28.71 11.16
CA ASP A 434 21.75 -28.65 10.56
C ASP A 434 22.05 -27.21 10.11
N PRO A 435 23.07 -26.53 10.67
CA PRO A 435 23.47 -25.19 10.24
C PRO A 435 23.77 -25.06 8.74
N LYS A 436 24.18 -26.15 8.06
CA LYS A 436 24.43 -26.15 6.62
C LYS A 436 23.18 -25.87 5.79
N ASN A 437 22.01 -26.15 6.34
CA ASN A 437 20.72 -25.93 5.67
C ASN A 437 20.20 -24.49 5.82
N VAL A 438 20.82 -23.66 6.65
CA VAL A 438 20.36 -22.28 6.90
C VAL A 438 20.29 -21.43 5.62
N PRO A 439 21.29 -21.43 4.71
CA PRO A 439 21.24 -20.59 3.51
C PRO A 439 20.10 -20.97 2.55
N GLU A 440 19.90 -22.28 2.31
CA GLU A 440 18.80 -22.73 1.44
C GLU A 440 17.44 -22.54 2.12
N GLY A 441 17.37 -22.77 3.43
CA GLY A 441 16.21 -22.47 4.27
C GLY A 441 15.80 -21.01 4.22
N GLN A 442 16.76 -20.08 4.23
CA GLN A 442 16.52 -18.66 4.04
C GLN A 442 15.88 -18.40 2.68
N GLY A 443 16.43 -18.98 1.61
CA GLY A 443 15.89 -18.85 0.25
C GLY A 443 14.43 -19.30 0.15
N LEU A 444 14.11 -20.46 0.73
CA LEU A 444 12.76 -21.02 0.77
C LEU A 444 11.81 -20.16 1.61
N TYR A 445 12.28 -19.69 2.77
CA TYR A 445 11.50 -18.84 3.67
C TYR A 445 11.16 -17.50 3.05
N VAL A 446 12.11 -16.87 2.36
CA VAL A 446 11.86 -15.63 1.61
C VAL A 446 10.84 -15.87 0.50
N ALA A 447 10.96 -16.98 -0.24
CA ALA A 447 10.00 -17.31 -1.30
C ALA A 447 8.58 -17.62 -0.79
N SER A 448 8.44 -18.14 0.44
CA SER A 448 7.20 -18.80 0.89
C SER A 448 6.54 -18.19 2.12
N CYS A 449 7.27 -17.47 2.99
CA CYS A 449 6.80 -17.17 4.35
C CYS A 449 6.97 -15.70 4.76
N VAL A 450 8.04 -15.04 4.28
CA VAL A 450 8.50 -13.75 4.83
C VAL A 450 7.45 -12.63 4.78
N LEU A 451 6.60 -12.60 3.75
CA LEU A 451 5.60 -11.54 3.56
C LEU A 451 4.47 -11.58 4.60
N CYS A 452 4.26 -12.72 5.26
CA CYS A 452 3.27 -12.89 6.31
C CYS A 452 3.90 -12.92 7.70
N HIS A 453 4.98 -13.67 7.87
CA HIS A 453 5.58 -13.95 9.18
C HIS A 453 6.73 -13.00 9.57
N GLY A 454 7.22 -12.18 8.63
CA GLY A 454 8.43 -11.37 8.83
C GLY A 454 9.69 -12.23 8.99
N VAL A 455 10.78 -11.63 9.43
CA VAL A 455 12.04 -12.33 9.72
C VAL A 455 11.98 -12.95 11.13
N PRO A 456 12.22 -14.27 11.30
CA PRO A 456 12.11 -14.94 12.60
C PRO A 456 12.99 -14.30 13.69
N GLY A 457 12.38 -13.88 14.80
CA GLY A 457 13.08 -13.34 15.98
C GLY A 457 13.59 -11.90 15.84
N VAL A 458 13.83 -11.43 14.61
CA VAL A 458 14.14 -10.02 14.32
C VAL A 458 12.86 -9.19 14.38
N ASP A 459 11.83 -9.65 13.67
CA ASP A 459 10.50 -9.07 13.74
C ASP A 459 9.72 -9.67 14.91
N ARG A 460 8.88 -8.87 15.56
CA ARG A 460 8.19 -9.30 16.77
C ARG A 460 6.82 -9.93 16.49
N GLY A 461 6.35 -9.89 15.25
CA GLY A 461 5.02 -10.32 14.83
C GLY A 461 4.02 -9.16 14.87
N GLY A 462 3.03 -9.21 13.99
CA GLY A 462 1.95 -8.25 13.92
C GLY A 462 0.63 -8.91 14.29
N ASN A 463 -0.35 -8.87 13.38
CA ASN A 463 -1.55 -9.69 13.48
C ASN A 463 -1.32 -11.15 13.03
N ILE A 464 -0.18 -11.45 12.39
CA ILE A 464 0.33 -12.79 12.16
C ILE A 464 1.48 -13.07 13.14
N PRO A 465 1.50 -14.25 13.81
CA PRO A 465 2.59 -14.62 14.70
C PRO A 465 3.93 -14.73 13.98
N ASN A 466 5.00 -14.21 14.59
CA ASN A 466 6.36 -14.43 14.09
C ASN A 466 6.88 -15.81 14.52
N LEU A 467 7.51 -16.52 13.60
CA LEU A 467 7.94 -17.91 13.80
C LEU A 467 9.12 -18.04 14.79
N GLY A 468 9.94 -16.99 14.95
CA GLY A 468 11.02 -16.96 15.95
C GLY A 468 10.55 -16.73 17.39
N TYR A 469 9.25 -16.52 17.60
CA TYR A 469 8.59 -16.47 18.91
C TYR A 469 7.46 -17.50 19.02
N SER A 470 7.48 -18.53 18.18
CA SER A 470 6.57 -19.67 18.30
C SER A 470 7.04 -20.65 19.37
N GLN A 471 6.15 -21.49 19.87
CA GLN A 471 6.52 -22.61 20.73
C GLN A 471 7.42 -23.59 19.95
N THR A 472 8.39 -24.19 20.63
CA THR A 472 9.34 -25.14 20.03
C THR A 472 8.62 -26.31 19.35
N GLU A 473 7.53 -26.80 19.95
CA GLU A 473 6.70 -27.88 19.42
C GLU A 473 6.03 -27.53 18.09
N VAL A 474 5.62 -26.27 17.91
CA VAL A 474 5.04 -25.79 16.64
C VAL A 474 6.07 -25.89 15.53
N ILE A 475 7.31 -25.48 15.80
CA ILE A 475 8.39 -25.53 14.81
C ILE A 475 8.86 -26.98 14.59
N ASN A 476 8.92 -27.82 15.63
CA ASN A 476 9.21 -29.25 15.47
C ASN A 476 8.16 -29.95 14.59
N ASN A 477 6.89 -29.54 14.67
CA ASN A 477 5.78 -30.08 13.88
C ASN A 477 5.41 -29.21 12.67
N LEU A 478 6.34 -28.41 12.14
CA LEU A 478 6.09 -27.43 11.07
C LEU A 478 5.36 -28.03 9.85
N GLU A 479 5.65 -29.28 9.51
CA GLU A 479 5.00 -29.99 8.40
C GLU A 479 3.47 -30.00 8.50
N ALA A 480 2.92 -30.21 9.70
CA ALA A 480 1.47 -30.24 9.94
C ALA A 480 0.79 -28.86 9.82
N TYR A 481 1.57 -27.78 9.73
CA TYR A 481 1.06 -26.43 9.45
C TYR A 481 1.27 -26.02 8.00
N VAL A 482 2.28 -26.58 7.34
CA VAL A 482 2.67 -26.22 5.96
C VAL A 482 1.93 -27.07 4.91
N PHE A 483 1.63 -28.34 5.19
CA PHE A 483 0.89 -29.24 4.29
C PHE A 483 -0.48 -29.58 4.84
N GLY A 484 -1.55 -29.16 4.15
CA GLY A 484 -2.95 -29.41 4.55
C GLY A 484 -3.35 -28.80 5.90
N GLY A 485 -2.62 -27.77 6.35
CA GLY A 485 -2.31 -27.60 7.76
C GLY A 485 -3.40 -27.09 8.71
N ALA A 486 -3.15 -27.29 10.01
CA ALA A 486 -4.03 -26.97 11.15
C ALA A 486 -4.40 -25.48 11.32
N ALA A 487 -3.86 -24.60 10.47
CA ALA A 487 -4.11 -23.16 10.46
C ALA A 487 -4.81 -22.66 9.18
N LYS A 488 -5.22 -23.55 8.27
CA LYS A 488 -5.84 -23.20 6.99
C LYS A 488 -7.08 -22.30 7.14
N GLU A 489 -7.96 -22.62 8.09
CA GLU A 489 -9.16 -21.82 8.40
C GLU A 489 -8.85 -20.40 8.92
N ARG A 490 -7.59 -20.15 9.33
CA ARG A 490 -7.11 -18.82 9.75
C ARG A 490 -6.32 -18.11 8.64
N GLY A 491 -6.31 -18.65 7.43
CA GLY A 491 -5.66 -18.06 6.26
C GLY A 491 -4.21 -18.49 6.02
N MET A 492 -3.67 -19.48 6.76
CA MET A 492 -2.37 -20.07 6.43
C MET A 492 -2.46 -20.85 5.11
N PRO A 493 -1.68 -20.51 4.07
CA PRO A 493 -1.74 -21.21 2.81
C PRO A 493 -1.28 -22.67 2.93
N ASP A 494 -1.87 -23.52 2.09
CA ASP A 494 -1.40 -24.89 1.90
C ASP A 494 -0.27 -24.90 0.87
N PHE A 495 0.88 -25.46 1.25
CA PHE A 495 2.06 -25.57 0.39
C PHE A 495 2.22 -26.95 -0.23
N THR A 496 1.22 -27.84 -0.15
CA THR A 496 1.25 -29.11 -0.87
C THR A 496 1.46 -28.87 -2.37
N GLY A 497 2.49 -29.50 -2.93
CA GLY A 497 2.90 -29.31 -4.34
C GLY A 497 3.73 -28.05 -4.61
N LYS A 498 3.95 -27.19 -3.61
CA LYS A 498 4.77 -25.97 -3.67
C LYS A 498 6.05 -26.07 -2.84
N LEU A 499 6.01 -26.84 -1.76
CA LEU A 499 7.17 -27.25 -0.98
C LEU A 499 7.20 -28.78 -0.94
N LYS A 500 8.41 -29.33 -0.78
CA LYS A 500 8.60 -30.77 -0.61
C LYS A 500 8.83 -31.12 0.86
N PRO A 501 8.57 -32.36 1.30
CA PRO A 501 8.85 -32.77 2.68
C PRO A 501 10.28 -32.46 3.14
N GLU A 502 11.28 -32.60 2.27
CA GLU A 502 12.68 -32.27 2.58
C GLU A 502 12.93 -30.77 2.82
N ASP A 503 12.10 -29.89 2.29
CA ASP A 503 12.23 -28.43 2.46
C ASP A 503 11.88 -28.00 3.89
N ILE A 504 11.09 -28.80 4.60
CA ILE A 504 10.70 -28.54 5.99
C ILE A 504 11.94 -28.51 6.90
N ALA A 505 12.89 -29.42 6.71
CA ALA A 505 14.13 -29.44 7.51
C ALA A 505 14.97 -28.17 7.28
N LYS A 506 14.98 -27.64 6.05
CA LYS A 506 15.69 -26.41 5.69
C LYS A 506 15.00 -25.17 6.27
N LEU A 507 13.66 -25.11 6.18
CA LEU A 507 12.88 -24.05 6.81
C LEU A 507 13.09 -24.02 8.33
N LYS A 508 13.03 -25.17 9.00
CA LYS A 508 13.33 -25.28 10.44
C LYS A 508 14.74 -24.77 10.76
N ALA A 509 15.73 -25.11 9.95
CA ALA A 509 17.10 -24.64 10.12
C ALA A 509 17.19 -23.12 10.09
N PHE A 510 16.54 -22.45 9.13
CA PHE A 510 16.51 -21.00 9.09
C PHE A 510 15.70 -20.40 10.25
N ILE A 511 14.51 -20.93 10.54
CA ILE A 511 13.61 -20.42 11.59
C ILE A 511 14.26 -20.48 12.98
N GLN A 512 15.06 -21.51 13.28
CA GLN A 512 15.81 -21.62 14.54
C GLN A 512 17.17 -20.91 14.47
N GLY A 513 17.87 -21.00 13.34
CA GLY A 513 19.21 -20.45 13.19
C GLY A 513 19.27 -18.93 13.35
N VAL A 514 18.25 -18.20 12.88
CA VAL A 514 18.20 -16.73 13.05
C VAL A 514 18.09 -16.35 14.54
N PRO A 515 17.08 -16.83 15.31
CA PRO A 515 17.05 -16.67 16.77
C PRO A 515 18.35 -16.97 17.49
N ASP A 516 19.08 -18.03 17.11
CA ASP A 516 20.37 -18.37 17.73
C ASP A 516 21.46 -17.34 17.43
N SER A 517 21.47 -16.77 16.23
CA SER A 517 22.45 -15.77 15.82
C SER A 517 22.26 -14.39 16.48
N ILE A 518 21.02 -14.05 16.85
CA ILE A 518 20.67 -12.76 17.48
C ILE A 518 20.48 -12.86 19.00
N ARG A 519 20.53 -14.07 19.57
CA ARG A 519 20.33 -14.27 21.00
C ARG A 519 21.41 -13.49 21.78
N PRO A 520 21.03 -12.67 22.78
CA PRO A 520 22.02 -11.98 23.61
C PRO A 520 22.98 -13.00 24.22
N LYS A 521 24.29 -12.80 24.00
CA LYS A 521 25.31 -13.59 24.68
C LYS A 521 25.24 -13.22 26.17
N LYS A 522 25.05 -14.23 27.02
CA LYS A 522 25.03 -14.08 28.47
C LYS A 522 26.39 -13.65 29.00
#